data_AF-A0A8W8K3B8-F1
#
_entry.id   AF-A0A8W8K3B8-F1
#
_cell.length_a   1.000
_cell.length_b   1.000
_cell.length_c   1.000
_cell.angle_alpha   90.00
_cell.angle_beta   90.00
_cell.angle_gamma   90.00
#
_symmetry.space_group_name_H-M   'P 1'
#
loop_
_entity.id
_entity.type
_entity.pdbx_description
1 polymer ?
#
loop_
_entity_poly.entity_id
_entity_poly.type
_entity_poly.pdbx_seq_one_letter_code
_entity_poly.pdbx_strand_id
1 'polypeptide(L)'
;MCFPMILWLIEFLPYLWVVTVPVYGSFCGIDLILRISILLYIYIIAGEIVPKSMHSLVPYLSFMLWALIVYFVPVNLIPWPMIWLYDKLLWVTGPVLMITEIILAVNFQMRCSQMAIDRIEEDDSPGFKLIIILFSSGCYALMASFLYEIYSTGSTTHYLLLLLVLVMCVTVHNMMWMSQDGILCDAAFTCLCTVSILYAMKEETTLINSPLKTPSTWFQYDPKMSMFYLGTFIFNSTVDSAGMAIGFLMKFLRPFFLLTLGVRLYSILYIIEALLKKDVLQHDFSMDSDEYLEEQITPWKSPLTMKLAVVFMFTQMTSNLFYESQGVTILNTPPFNLVRNFYPKDIIFGRIVQMIGVNCFYIWRLSNDRMDLNDWFS
;
A
#
# COMPACT_ATOMS: atom_id res chain seq x y z
N MET A 1 -27.78 -23.25 -15.55
CA MET A 1 -27.25 -21.87 -15.75
C MET A 1 -26.87 -21.17 -14.44
N CYS A 2 -27.55 -21.40 -13.30
CA CYS A 2 -27.19 -20.74 -12.03
C CYS A 2 -25.93 -21.27 -11.34
N PHE A 3 -25.53 -22.52 -11.64
CA PHE A 3 -24.38 -23.19 -11.02
C PHE A 3 -23.03 -22.45 -11.19
N PRO A 4 -22.63 -22.02 -12.41
CA PRO A 4 -21.40 -21.25 -12.59
C PRO A 4 -21.43 -19.88 -11.90
N MET A 5 -22.61 -19.25 -11.79
CA MET A 5 -22.76 -17.95 -11.13
C MET A 5 -22.57 -18.05 -9.61
N ILE A 6 -23.02 -19.13 -8.99
CA ILE A 6 -22.83 -19.40 -7.55
C ILE A 6 -21.36 -19.72 -7.26
N LEU A 7 -20.72 -20.53 -8.10
CA LEU A 7 -19.28 -20.83 -8.03
C LEU A 7 -18.45 -19.54 -8.08
N TRP A 8 -18.76 -18.66 -9.03
CA TRP A 8 -18.11 -17.36 -9.18
C TRP A 8 -18.30 -16.53 -7.90
N LEU A 9 -19.51 -16.41 -7.38
CA LEU A 9 -19.80 -15.63 -6.17
C LEU A 9 -19.04 -16.13 -4.92
N ILE A 10 -18.84 -17.45 -4.79
CA ILE A 10 -18.07 -18.06 -3.69
C ILE A 10 -16.58 -17.71 -3.81
N GLU A 11 -16.05 -17.64 -5.02
CA GLU A 11 -14.66 -17.23 -5.26
C GLU A 11 -14.43 -15.74 -4.91
N PHE A 12 -15.44 -14.89 -5.13
CA PHE A 12 -15.39 -13.46 -4.78
C PHE A 12 -15.67 -13.16 -3.30
N LEU A 13 -16.15 -14.14 -2.53
CA LEU A 13 -16.55 -13.99 -1.14
C LEU A 13 -15.48 -13.37 -0.21
N PRO A 14 -14.19 -13.80 -0.24
CA PRO A 14 -13.16 -13.15 0.57
C PRO A 14 -12.96 -11.67 0.19
N TYR A 15 -13.06 -11.29 -1.08
CA TYR A 15 -12.94 -9.90 -1.51
C TYR A 15 -14.11 -9.04 -1.03
N LEU A 16 -15.34 -9.56 -1.10
CA LEU A 16 -16.52 -8.89 -0.55
C LEU A 16 -16.35 -8.64 0.96
N TRP A 17 -15.77 -9.60 1.68
CA TRP A 17 -15.51 -9.47 3.11
C TRP A 17 -14.43 -8.43 3.42
N VAL A 18 -13.35 -8.39 2.65
CA VAL A 18 -12.32 -7.34 2.78
C VAL A 18 -12.94 -5.95 2.70
N VAL A 19 -13.89 -5.72 1.79
CA VAL A 19 -14.59 -4.43 1.66
C VAL A 19 -15.44 -4.09 2.89
N THR A 20 -15.90 -5.07 3.67
CA THR A 20 -16.64 -4.82 4.91
C THR A 20 -15.75 -4.45 6.11
N VAL A 21 -14.45 -4.74 6.05
CA VAL A 21 -13.50 -4.48 7.15
C VAL A 21 -13.50 -3.03 7.64
N PRO A 22 -13.55 -1.98 6.81
CA PRO A 22 -13.57 -0.59 7.29
C PRO A 22 -14.88 -0.25 7.98
N VAL A 23 -15.98 -0.91 7.59
CA VAL A 23 -17.28 -0.76 8.23
C VAL A 23 -17.22 -1.36 9.63
N TYR A 24 -16.74 -2.59 9.78
CA TYR A 24 -16.53 -3.18 11.11
C TYR A 24 -15.56 -2.36 11.97
N GLY A 25 -14.48 -1.87 11.37
CA GLY A 25 -13.52 -1.00 12.04
C GLY A 25 -14.09 0.33 12.52
N SER A 26 -14.98 0.96 11.76
CA SER A 26 -15.53 2.27 12.12
C SER A 26 -16.45 2.22 13.33
N PHE A 27 -17.06 1.07 13.61
CA PHE A 27 -17.93 0.86 14.76
C PHE A 27 -17.26 0.18 15.97
N CYS A 28 -16.24 -0.65 15.74
CA CYS A 28 -15.64 -1.51 16.78
C CYS A 28 -14.12 -1.36 16.94
N GLY A 29 -13.48 -0.52 16.11
CA GLY A 29 -12.07 -0.17 16.23
C GLY A 29 -11.08 -1.13 15.56
N ILE A 30 -9.80 -0.83 15.76
CA ILE A 30 -8.67 -1.45 15.04
C ILE A 30 -8.45 -2.91 15.47
N ASP A 31 -8.65 -3.23 16.75
CA ASP A 31 -8.49 -4.60 17.26
C ASP A 31 -9.38 -5.59 16.48
N LEU A 32 -10.61 -5.20 16.17
CA LEU A 32 -11.52 -6.02 15.37
C LEU A 32 -11.04 -6.18 13.92
N ILE A 33 -10.53 -5.11 13.30
CA ILE A 33 -9.95 -5.15 11.94
C ILE A 33 -8.84 -6.20 11.85
N LEU A 34 -7.92 -6.20 12.82
CA LEU A 34 -6.80 -7.14 12.85
C LEU A 34 -7.28 -8.58 13.04
N ARG A 35 -8.26 -8.81 13.92
CA ARG A 35 -8.85 -10.13 14.14
C ARG A 35 -9.54 -10.66 12.89
N ILE A 36 -10.35 -9.84 12.22
CA ILE A 36 -11.03 -10.22 10.97
C ILE A 36 -9.99 -10.57 9.89
N SER A 37 -8.93 -9.76 9.77
CA SER A 37 -7.84 -10.01 8.82
C SER A 37 -7.19 -11.38 9.04
N ILE A 38 -6.85 -11.74 10.28
CA ILE A 38 -6.28 -13.04 10.64
C ILE A 38 -7.27 -14.18 10.32
N LEU A 39 -8.56 -14.02 10.62
CA LEU A 39 -9.57 -15.01 10.26
C LEU A 39 -9.68 -15.19 8.74
N LEU A 40 -9.57 -14.11 7.97
CA LEU A 40 -9.55 -14.16 6.50
C LEU A 40 -8.31 -14.88 5.97
N TYR A 41 -7.14 -14.70 6.59
CA TYR A 41 -5.95 -15.49 6.26
C TYR A 41 -6.17 -16.98 6.49
N ILE A 42 -6.71 -17.35 7.65
CA ILE A 42 -7.01 -18.75 7.98
C ILE A 42 -8.02 -19.32 6.97
N TYR A 43 -9.07 -18.55 6.63
CA TYR A 43 -10.05 -18.92 5.62
C TYR A 43 -9.40 -19.21 4.25
N ILE A 44 -8.56 -18.28 3.76
CA ILE A 44 -7.90 -18.39 2.46
C ILE A 44 -6.96 -19.61 2.45
N ILE A 45 -6.12 -19.76 3.49
CA ILE A 45 -5.15 -20.85 3.57
C ILE A 45 -5.86 -22.21 3.67
N ALA A 46 -6.89 -22.31 4.51
CA ALA A 46 -7.65 -23.56 4.65
C ALA A 46 -8.38 -23.94 3.35
N GLY A 47 -8.84 -22.96 2.57
CA GLY A 47 -9.46 -23.18 1.27
C GLY A 47 -8.51 -23.77 0.22
N GLU A 48 -7.23 -23.42 0.27
CA GLU A 48 -6.22 -23.91 -0.69
C GLU A 48 -5.61 -25.28 -0.30
N ILE A 49 -5.75 -25.72 0.96
CA ILE A 49 -5.27 -27.04 1.43
C ILE A 49 -6.17 -28.19 0.91
N VAL A 50 -7.33 -27.88 0.32
CA VAL A 50 -8.26 -28.90 -0.18
C VAL A 50 -7.66 -29.62 -1.40
N PRO A 51 -7.55 -30.97 -1.38
CA PRO A 51 -6.92 -31.72 -2.46
C PRO A 51 -7.66 -31.58 -3.78
N LYS A 52 -6.89 -31.52 -4.89
CA LYS A 52 -7.41 -31.29 -6.25
C LYS A 52 -8.49 -32.29 -6.68
N SER A 53 -8.47 -33.52 -6.16
CA SER A 53 -9.49 -34.55 -6.40
C SER A 53 -10.90 -34.15 -5.92
N MET A 54 -11.00 -33.16 -5.03
CA MET A 54 -12.27 -32.65 -4.48
C MET A 54 -12.67 -31.29 -5.06
N HIS A 55 -12.10 -30.83 -6.18
CA HIS A 55 -12.38 -29.50 -6.76
C HIS A 55 -13.88 -29.23 -7.03
N SER A 56 -14.68 -30.26 -7.33
CA SER A 56 -16.13 -30.10 -7.49
C SER A 56 -16.86 -29.78 -6.16
N LEU A 57 -16.27 -30.15 -5.02
CA LEU A 57 -16.80 -29.90 -3.66
C LEU A 57 -16.16 -28.68 -2.98
N VAL A 58 -15.01 -28.21 -3.48
CA VAL A 58 -14.32 -27.00 -3.00
C VAL A 58 -15.26 -25.80 -2.77
N PRO A 59 -16.14 -25.39 -3.71
CA PRO A 59 -17.02 -24.24 -3.45
C PRO A 59 -17.94 -24.46 -2.24
N TYR A 60 -18.45 -25.67 -2.05
CA TYR A 60 -19.32 -25.99 -0.91
C TYR A 60 -18.54 -26.03 0.40
N LEU A 61 -17.32 -26.60 0.40
CA LEU A 61 -16.43 -26.61 1.55
C LEU A 61 -15.99 -25.20 1.93
N SER A 62 -15.62 -24.38 0.95
CA SER A 62 -15.27 -22.96 1.16
C SER A 62 -16.47 -22.19 1.71
N PHE A 63 -17.67 -22.37 1.18
CA PHE A 63 -18.86 -21.73 1.72
C PHE A 63 -19.21 -22.20 3.14
N MET A 64 -19.06 -23.50 3.44
CA MET A 64 -19.28 -24.04 4.78
C MET A 64 -18.24 -23.55 5.78
N LEU A 65 -16.97 -23.50 5.38
CA LEU A 65 -15.88 -22.98 6.19
C LEU A 65 -16.08 -21.47 6.45
N TRP A 66 -16.54 -20.74 5.45
CA TRP A 66 -16.95 -19.35 5.60
C TRP A 66 -18.10 -19.19 6.58
N ALA A 67 -19.19 -19.96 6.42
CA ALA A 67 -20.34 -19.90 7.30
C ALA A 67 -19.93 -20.25 8.74
N LEU A 68 -19.04 -21.23 8.91
CA LEU A 68 -18.50 -21.60 10.21
C LEU A 68 -17.77 -20.42 10.86
N ILE A 69 -16.88 -19.75 10.13
CA ILE A 69 -16.13 -18.60 10.63
C ILE A 69 -17.06 -17.43 10.97
N VAL A 70 -18.02 -17.11 10.11
CA VAL A 70 -18.88 -15.92 10.28
C VAL A 70 -19.91 -16.12 11.40
N TYR A 71 -20.52 -17.30 11.51
CA TYR A 71 -21.60 -17.56 12.45
C TYR A 71 -21.13 -18.07 13.80
N PHE A 72 -20.12 -18.95 13.83
CA PHE A 72 -19.79 -19.73 15.02
C PHE A 72 -18.47 -19.35 15.67
N VAL A 73 -17.52 -18.78 14.93
CA VAL A 73 -16.21 -18.41 15.51
C VAL A 73 -16.33 -17.06 16.23
N PRO A 74 -16.11 -17.01 17.55
CA PRO A 74 -16.05 -15.74 18.26
C PRO A 74 -14.81 -14.98 17.82
N VAL A 75 -14.96 -13.68 17.58
CA VAL A 75 -13.84 -12.86 17.06
C VAL A 75 -12.69 -12.77 18.08
N ASN A 76 -13.00 -12.94 19.36
CA ASN A 76 -12.02 -12.97 20.43
C ASN A 76 -11.22 -14.30 20.55
N LEU A 77 -11.44 -15.27 19.65
CA LEU A 77 -10.68 -16.53 19.63
C LEU A 77 -9.18 -16.29 19.42
N ILE A 78 -8.83 -15.27 18.64
CA ILE A 78 -7.43 -14.96 18.33
C ILE A 78 -6.76 -14.40 19.59
N PRO A 79 -5.65 -15.01 20.05
CA PRO A 79 -4.99 -14.58 21.27
C PRO A 79 -4.29 -13.24 21.06
N TRP A 80 -4.30 -12.40 22.09
CA TRP A 80 -3.71 -11.06 22.05
C TRP A 80 -2.26 -10.99 21.53
N PRO A 81 -1.35 -11.92 21.90
CA PRO A 81 0.03 -11.91 21.37
C PRO A 81 0.12 -12.01 19.84
N MET A 82 -0.80 -12.77 19.21
CA MET A 82 -0.83 -12.87 17.73
C MET A 82 -1.27 -11.56 17.09
N ILE A 83 -2.26 -10.89 17.69
CA ILE A 83 -2.73 -9.59 17.22
C ILE A 83 -1.64 -8.54 17.37
N TRP A 84 -0.96 -8.53 18.51
CA TRP A 84 0.14 -7.63 18.77
C TRP A 84 1.29 -7.83 17.77
N LEU A 85 1.68 -9.09 17.51
CA LEU A 85 2.72 -9.39 16.54
C LEU A 85 2.32 -8.95 15.12
N TYR A 86 1.07 -9.22 14.73
CA TYR A 86 0.54 -8.84 13.43
C TYR A 86 0.46 -7.32 13.26
N ASP A 87 0.00 -6.58 14.29
CA ASP A 87 0.05 -5.12 14.33
C ASP A 87 1.47 -4.61 14.08
N LYS A 88 2.47 -5.12 14.82
CA LYS A 88 3.87 -4.71 14.63
C LYS A 88 4.41 -5.03 13.25
N LEU A 89 4.02 -6.15 12.66
CA LEU A 89 4.37 -6.47 11.27
C LEU A 89 3.80 -5.43 10.30
N LEU A 90 2.53 -5.02 10.45
CA LEU A 90 1.89 -4.01 9.59
C LEU A 90 2.59 -2.65 9.70
N TRP A 91 3.01 -2.25 10.90
CA TRP A 91 3.75 -1.01 11.13
C TRP A 91 5.15 -1.03 10.51
N VAL A 92 5.90 -2.14 10.66
CA VAL A 92 7.26 -2.26 10.13
C VAL A 92 7.27 -2.33 8.60
N THR A 93 6.30 -3.03 8.01
CA THR A 93 6.18 -3.15 6.55
C THR A 93 5.70 -1.85 5.89
N GLY A 94 5.06 -0.94 6.64
CA GLY A 94 4.55 0.34 6.13
C GLY A 94 5.63 1.17 5.42
N PRO A 95 6.70 1.59 6.13
CA PRO A 95 7.81 2.35 5.54
C PRO A 95 8.51 1.64 4.39
N VAL A 96 8.73 0.33 4.50
CA VAL A 96 9.39 -0.48 3.46
C VAL A 96 8.59 -0.44 2.15
N LEU A 97 7.27 -0.63 2.25
CA LEU A 97 6.39 -0.55 1.10
C LEU A 97 6.31 0.86 0.53
N MET A 98 6.24 1.91 1.37
CA MET A 98 6.27 3.30 0.89
C MET A 98 7.53 3.62 0.06
N ILE A 99 8.69 3.14 0.49
CA ILE A 99 9.95 3.29 -0.27
C ILE A 99 9.89 2.49 -1.57
N THR A 100 9.37 1.25 -1.52
CA THR A 100 9.27 0.40 -2.71
C THR A 100 8.32 0.99 -3.76
N GLU A 101 7.16 1.50 -3.33
CA GLU A 101 6.16 2.12 -4.20
C GLU A 101 6.74 3.26 -5.02
N ILE A 102 7.52 4.12 -4.37
CA ILE A 102 8.06 5.30 -5.02
C ILE A 102 9.26 4.97 -5.91
N ILE A 103 10.08 3.97 -5.53
CA ILE A 103 11.12 3.42 -6.40
C ILE A 103 10.48 2.80 -7.66
N LEU A 104 9.40 2.04 -7.50
CA LEU A 104 8.66 1.46 -8.62
C LEU A 104 8.05 2.54 -9.52
N ALA A 105 7.49 3.60 -8.94
CA ALA A 105 6.94 4.72 -9.71
C ALA A 105 8.03 5.43 -10.53
N VAL A 106 9.20 5.70 -9.94
CA VAL A 106 10.34 6.30 -10.65
C VAL A 106 10.87 5.36 -11.74
N ASN A 107 11.03 4.06 -11.44
CA ASN A 107 11.46 3.07 -12.44
C ASN A 107 10.49 2.96 -13.62
N PHE A 108 9.20 2.91 -13.33
CA PHE A 108 8.16 2.89 -14.36
C PHE A 108 8.25 4.13 -15.24
N GLN A 109 8.38 5.31 -14.63
CA GLN A 109 8.54 6.56 -15.35
C GLN A 109 9.79 6.56 -16.25
N MET A 110 10.96 6.16 -15.72
CA MET A 110 12.21 6.08 -16.49
C MET A 110 12.11 5.10 -17.67
N ARG A 111 11.40 3.99 -17.51
CA ARG A 111 11.16 3.06 -18.62
C ARG A 111 10.24 3.67 -19.68
N CYS A 112 9.15 4.32 -19.27
CA CYS A 112 8.24 4.97 -20.19
C CYS A 112 8.90 6.14 -20.94
N SER A 113 9.76 6.90 -20.26
CA SER A 113 10.50 8.01 -20.87
C SER A 113 11.53 7.51 -21.89
N GLN A 114 12.29 6.46 -21.56
CA GLN A 114 13.23 5.82 -22.49
C GLN A 114 12.51 5.27 -23.72
N MET A 115 11.43 4.49 -23.54
CA MET A 115 10.63 3.99 -24.66
C MET A 115 10.07 5.12 -25.55
N ALA A 116 9.76 6.28 -24.97
CA ALA A 116 9.31 7.44 -25.72
C ALA A 116 10.46 8.11 -26.49
N ILE A 117 11.68 8.14 -25.94
CA ILE A 117 12.88 8.64 -26.62
C ILE A 117 13.30 7.72 -27.75
N ASP A 118 13.34 6.41 -27.54
CA ASP A 118 13.69 5.43 -28.57
C ASP A 118 12.79 5.61 -29.80
N ARG A 119 11.47 5.79 -29.59
CA ARG A 119 10.50 6.08 -30.67
C ARG A 119 10.64 7.46 -31.31
N ILE A 120 11.23 8.42 -30.59
CA ILE A 120 11.54 9.74 -31.15
C ILE A 120 12.77 9.64 -32.04
N GLU A 121 13.77 8.87 -31.65
CA GLU A 121 15.00 8.67 -32.42
C GLU A 121 14.77 7.81 -33.66
N GLU A 122 13.96 6.75 -33.56
CA GLU A 122 13.65 5.83 -34.65
C GLU A 122 12.67 6.41 -35.68
N ASP A 123 11.54 6.99 -35.24
CA ASP A 123 10.42 7.37 -36.11
C ASP A 123 10.26 8.89 -36.34
N ASP A 124 11.14 9.73 -35.74
CA ASP A 124 11.03 11.21 -35.66
C ASP A 124 9.59 11.69 -35.37
N SER A 125 8.93 11.00 -34.44
CA SER A 125 7.51 11.19 -34.17
C SER A 125 7.27 12.45 -33.30
N PRO A 126 6.73 13.55 -33.85
CA PRO A 126 6.58 14.81 -33.09
C PRO A 126 5.58 14.69 -31.93
N GLY A 127 4.67 13.71 -31.98
CA GLY A 127 3.70 13.46 -30.92
C GLY A 127 4.35 13.07 -29.60
N PHE A 128 5.37 12.20 -29.62
CA PHE A 128 6.06 11.77 -28.39
C PHE A 128 6.88 12.92 -27.79
N LYS A 129 7.51 13.78 -28.61
CA LYS A 129 8.17 15.01 -28.15
C LYS A 129 7.20 15.91 -27.38
N LEU A 130 6.01 16.12 -27.93
CA LEU A 130 4.96 16.92 -27.30
C LEU A 130 4.46 16.29 -26.00
N ILE A 131 4.27 14.97 -25.95
CA ILE A 131 3.86 14.25 -24.74
C ILE A 131 4.89 14.44 -23.62
N ILE A 132 6.19 14.26 -23.90
CA ILE A 132 7.26 14.43 -22.91
C ILE A 132 7.27 15.87 -22.36
N ILE A 133 7.17 16.87 -23.23
CA ILE A 133 7.16 18.28 -22.82
C ILE A 133 5.91 18.60 -21.98
N LEU A 134 4.73 18.16 -22.40
CA LEU A 134 3.49 18.38 -21.67
C LEU A 134 3.51 17.70 -20.30
N PHE A 135 4.01 16.47 -20.23
CA PHE A 135 4.13 15.74 -18.97
C PHE A 135 5.10 16.43 -18.02
N SER A 136 6.31 16.77 -18.49
CA SER A 136 7.31 17.48 -17.69
C SER A 136 6.78 18.82 -17.18
N SER A 137 6.14 19.61 -18.05
CA SER A 137 5.48 20.86 -17.67
C SER A 137 4.38 20.65 -16.63
N GLY A 138 3.54 19.62 -16.81
CA GLY A 138 2.53 19.22 -15.84
C GLY A 138 3.11 18.87 -14.47
N CYS A 139 4.23 18.14 -14.45
CA CYS A 139 4.94 17.80 -13.21
C CYS A 139 5.43 19.05 -12.47
N TYR A 140 6.05 20.00 -13.16
CA TYR A 140 6.50 21.25 -12.53
C TYR A 140 5.33 22.14 -12.08
N ALA A 141 4.25 22.18 -12.85
CA ALA A 141 3.05 22.94 -12.47
C ALA A 141 2.41 22.37 -11.18
N LEU A 142 2.28 21.05 -11.09
CA LEU A 142 1.80 20.36 -9.89
C LEU A 142 2.75 20.54 -8.72
N MET A 143 4.06 20.43 -8.97
CA MET A 143 5.09 20.69 -7.97
C MET A 143 4.96 22.11 -7.40
N ALA A 144 4.83 23.13 -8.26
CA ALA A 144 4.63 24.51 -7.84
C ALA A 144 3.33 24.69 -7.02
N SER A 145 2.25 24.02 -7.41
CA SER A 145 0.99 24.04 -6.66
C SER A 145 1.15 23.45 -5.25
N PHE A 146 1.82 22.31 -5.11
CA PHE A 146 2.11 21.73 -3.80
C PHE A 146 3.06 22.59 -2.98
N LEU A 147 4.11 23.15 -3.58
CA LEU A 147 5.01 24.08 -2.90
C LEU A 147 4.26 25.29 -2.34
N TYR A 148 3.36 25.89 -3.13
CA TYR A 148 2.54 27.02 -2.70
C TYR A 148 1.64 26.64 -1.52
N GLU A 149 0.98 25.49 -1.60
CA GLU A 149 0.10 25.01 -0.54
C GLU A 149 0.85 24.65 0.76
N ILE A 150 2.09 24.15 0.66
CA ILE A 150 2.94 23.92 1.84
C ILE A 150 3.42 25.25 2.40
N TYR A 151 3.75 26.22 1.56
CA TYR A 151 4.21 27.54 1.99
C TYR A 151 3.10 28.39 2.64
N SER A 152 1.87 28.27 2.17
CA SER A 152 0.74 29.08 2.65
C SER A 152 0.19 28.64 4.01
N THR A 153 0.18 27.33 4.28
CA THR A 153 -0.48 26.74 5.47
C THR A 153 0.43 25.83 6.28
N GLY A 154 1.71 25.72 5.92
CA GLY A 154 2.70 24.92 6.63
C GLY A 154 3.06 25.47 8.01
N SER A 155 3.72 24.63 8.80
CA SER A 155 4.35 25.03 10.07
C SER A 155 5.82 25.37 9.82
N THR A 156 6.49 25.95 10.82
CA THR A 156 7.91 26.31 10.72
C THR A 156 8.81 25.11 10.39
N THR A 157 8.48 23.92 10.91
CA THR A 157 9.17 22.66 10.60
C THR A 157 8.96 22.24 9.16
N HIS A 158 7.74 22.39 8.63
CA HIS A 158 7.46 22.15 7.21
C HIS A 158 8.27 23.10 6.31
N TYR A 159 8.47 24.36 6.68
CA TYR A 159 9.30 25.29 5.90
C TYR A 159 10.78 24.91 5.85
N LEU A 160 11.34 24.39 6.96
CA LEU A 160 12.70 23.88 6.97
C LEU A 160 12.86 22.63 6.09
N LEU A 161 11.88 21.72 6.13
CA LEU A 161 11.85 20.56 5.25
C LEU A 161 11.65 20.95 3.78
N LEU A 162 10.87 21.98 3.50
CA LEU A 162 10.70 22.54 2.17
C LEU A 162 12.04 23.03 1.60
N LEU A 163 12.82 23.75 2.40
CA LEU A 163 14.17 24.20 2.00
C LEU A 163 15.07 23.01 1.67
N LEU A 164 15.07 21.97 2.51
CA LEU A 164 15.82 20.73 2.28
C LEU A 164 15.40 20.06 0.96
N VAL A 165 14.09 19.94 0.72
CA VAL A 165 13.54 19.35 -0.51
C VAL A 165 13.93 20.18 -1.73
N LEU A 166 13.91 21.51 -1.66
CA LEU A 166 14.37 22.35 -2.75
C LEU A 166 15.85 22.12 -3.08
N VAL A 167 16.70 21.97 -2.06
CA VAL A 167 18.11 21.61 -2.26
C VAL A 167 18.21 20.25 -2.95
N MET A 168 17.45 19.23 -2.52
CA MET A 168 17.43 17.92 -3.19
C MET A 168 16.98 18.04 -4.66
N CYS A 169 15.92 18.79 -4.94
CA CYS A 169 15.44 19.01 -6.32
C CYS A 169 16.52 19.66 -7.20
N VAL A 170 17.27 20.64 -6.68
CA VAL A 170 18.41 21.24 -7.40
C VAL A 170 19.52 20.22 -7.62
N THR A 171 19.83 19.38 -6.63
CA THR A 171 20.84 18.31 -6.82
C THR A 171 20.42 17.29 -7.89
N VAL A 172 19.14 16.90 -7.92
CA VAL A 172 18.59 16.00 -8.95
C VAL A 172 18.72 16.60 -10.35
N HIS A 173 18.40 17.90 -10.50
CA HIS A 173 18.56 18.59 -11.79
C HIS A 173 20.03 18.70 -12.22
N ASN A 174 20.92 19.03 -11.29
CA ASN A 174 22.35 19.09 -11.58
C ASN A 174 22.89 17.73 -12.01
N MET A 175 22.49 16.64 -11.34
CA MET A 175 22.89 15.29 -11.72
C MET A 175 22.32 14.88 -13.08
N MET A 176 21.08 15.24 -13.39
CA MET A 176 20.50 15.05 -14.72
C MET A 176 21.32 15.77 -15.81
N TRP A 177 21.78 17.00 -15.57
CA TRP A 177 22.60 17.73 -16.55
C TRP A 177 24.00 17.13 -16.71
N MET A 178 24.53 16.50 -15.65
CA MET A 178 25.83 15.83 -15.69
C MET A 178 25.76 14.45 -16.38
N SER A 179 24.63 13.73 -16.25
CA SER A 179 24.43 12.47 -16.95
C SER A 179 24.05 12.78 -18.40
N GLN A 180 24.85 12.33 -19.37
CA GLN A 180 24.60 12.62 -20.79
C GLN A 180 23.25 12.06 -21.29
N ASP A 181 22.71 11.05 -20.60
CA ASP A 181 21.43 10.39 -20.87
C ASP A 181 20.26 10.94 -20.01
N GLY A 182 20.45 12.10 -19.37
CA GLY A 182 19.48 12.67 -18.44
C GLY A 182 18.20 13.16 -19.13
N ILE A 183 17.08 12.48 -18.90
CA ILE A 183 15.77 12.85 -19.47
C ILE A 183 15.07 13.88 -18.55
N LEU A 184 14.74 15.06 -19.09
CA LEU A 184 14.06 16.14 -18.34
C LEU A 184 12.77 15.68 -17.65
N CYS A 185 12.03 14.80 -18.32
CA CYS A 185 10.80 14.18 -17.83
C CYS A 185 10.98 13.49 -16.47
N ASP A 186 12.10 12.78 -16.31
CA ASP A 186 12.33 11.91 -15.15
C ASP A 186 12.79 12.70 -13.94
N ALA A 187 13.62 13.74 -14.16
CA ALA A 187 13.94 14.70 -13.11
C ALA A 187 12.71 15.48 -12.65
N ALA A 188 11.86 15.92 -13.59
CA ALA A 188 10.61 16.63 -13.27
C ALA A 188 9.69 15.75 -12.41
N PHE A 189 9.51 14.48 -12.78
CA PHE A 189 8.72 13.52 -12.02
C PHE A 189 9.33 13.22 -10.65
N THR A 190 10.64 13.01 -10.56
CA THR A 190 11.35 12.73 -9.31
C THR A 190 11.24 13.91 -8.32
N CYS A 191 11.35 15.14 -8.83
CA CYS A 191 11.14 16.35 -8.03
C CYS A 191 9.68 16.48 -7.58
N LEU A 192 8.71 16.20 -8.46
CA LEU A 192 7.30 16.13 -8.09
C LEU A 192 7.08 15.11 -6.97
N CYS A 193 7.58 13.88 -7.12
CA CYS A 193 7.48 12.83 -6.11
C CYS A 193 8.01 13.28 -4.75
N THR A 194 9.18 13.93 -4.73
CA THR A 194 9.80 14.43 -3.49
C THR A 194 8.92 15.49 -2.81
N VAL A 195 8.38 16.45 -3.58
CA VAL A 195 7.47 17.47 -3.05
C VAL A 195 6.12 16.87 -2.63
N SER A 196 5.59 15.91 -3.38
CA SER A 196 4.35 15.20 -3.04
C SER A 196 4.47 14.40 -1.75
N ILE A 197 5.64 13.81 -1.44
CA ILE A 197 5.88 13.14 -0.16
C ILE A 197 5.85 14.16 1.00
N LEU A 198 6.46 15.34 0.81
CA LEU A 198 6.40 16.42 1.81
C LEU A 198 4.97 16.92 2.01
N TYR A 199 4.21 17.06 0.93
CA TYR A 199 2.79 17.42 0.98
C TYR A 199 1.97 16.35 1.73
N ALA A 200 2.18 15.06 1.43
CA ALA A 200 1.52 13.96 2.13
C ALA A 200 1.84 13.97 3.64
N MET A 201 3.10 14.22 4.00
CA MET A 201 3.50 14.36 5.40
C MET A 201 2.77 15.52 6.11
N LYS A 202 2.59 16.66 5.46
CA LYS A 202 1.81 17.78 6.01
C LYS A 202 0.36 17.38 6.28
N GLU A 203 -0.29 16.70 5.34
CA GLU A 203 -1.67 16.23 5.48
C GLU A 203 -1.81 15.19 6.61
N GLU A 204 -0.88 14.23 6.68
CA GLU A 204 -0.82 13.22 7.74
C GLU A 204 -0.62 13.86 9.12
N THR A 205 0.33 14.78 9.24
CA THR A 205 0.58 15.54 10.47
C THR A 205 -0.67 16.33 10.89
N THR A 206 -1.38 16.94 9.94
CA THR A 206 -2.62 17.67 10.22
C THR A 206 -3.71 16.73 10.76
N LEU A 207 -3.81 15.52 10.20
CA LEU A 207 -4.73 14.49 10.64
C LEU A 207 -4.39 13.96 12.04
N ILE A 208 -3.11 13.72 12.31
CA ILE A 208 -2.61 13.25 13.62
C ILE A 208 -2.85 14.30 14.71
N ASN A 209 -2.63 15.57 14.39
CA ASN A 209 -2.79 16.68 15.33
C ASN A 209 -4.27 17.04 15.57
N SER A 210 -5.18 16.61 14.69
CA SER A 210 -6.63 16.86 14.77
C SER A 210 -7.43 15.54 14.77
N PRO A 211 -7.30 14.71 15.82
CA PRO A 211 -7.90 13.37 15.84
C PRO A 211 -9.42 13.42 15.83
N LEU A 212 -10.04 12.45 15.16
CA LEU A 212 -11.48 12.26 15.19
C LEU A 212 -11.90 11.71 16.55
N LYS A 213 -13.10 12.12 17.00
CA LYS A 213 -13.72 11.54 18.20
C LYS A 213 -14.05 10.08 17.93
N THR A 214 -13.56 9.18 18.77
CA THR A 214 -13.84 7.75 18.70
C THR A 214 -15.24 7.46 19.23
N PRO A 215 -16.07 6.66 18.53
CA PRO A 215 -17.32 6.15 19.07
C PRO A 215 -17.11 5.40 20.39
N SER A 216 -18.00 5.58 21.36
CA SER A 216 -17.97 4.84 22.63
C SER A 216 -18.15 3.32 22.44
N THR A 217 -18.77 2.90 21.33
CA THR A 217 -19.01 1.51 20.96
C THR A 217 -17.75 0.70 20.69
N TRP A 218 -16.60 1.35 20.42
CA TRP A 218 -15.33 0.67 20.16
C TRP A 218 -14.85 -0.18 21.34
N PHE A 219 -15.33 0.12 22.55
CA PHE A 219 -14.91 -0.52 23.78
C PHE A 219 -15.96 -1.46 24.40
N GLN A 220 -17.09 -1.70 23.71
CA GLN A 220 -18.29 -2.28 24.34
C GLN A 220 -18.93 -3.42 23.53
N TYR A 221 -18.16 -4.28 22.87
CA TYR A 221 -18.69 -5.51 22.28
C TYR A 221 -18.37 -6.74 23.14
N ASP A 222 -19.33 -7.67 23.25
CA ASP A 222 -19.15 -8.89 24.04
C ASP A 222 -18.12 -9.80 23.34
N PRO A 223 -17.07 -10.27 24.05
CA PRO A 223 -16.03 -11.12 23.48
C PRO A 223 -16.54 -12.44 22.87
N LYS A 224 -17.76 -12.88 23.20
CA LYS A 224 -18.38 -14.09 22.63
C LYS A 224 -19.14 -13.84 21.33
N MET A 225 -19.30 -12.58 20.89
CA MET A 225 -20.04 -12.28 19.67
C MET A 225 -19.32 -12.81 18.43
N SER A 226 -20.10 -13.42 17.53
CA SER A 226 -19.64 -13.76 16.18
C SER A 226 -19.74 -12.55 15.26
N MET A 227 -19.09 -12.64 14.10
CA MET A 227 -19.11 -11.57 13.10
C MET A 227 -20.53 -11.21 12.64
N PHE A 228 -21.41 -12.20 12.50
CA PHE A 228 -22.81 -11.97 12.16
C PHE A 228 -23.55 -11.15 13.22
N TYR A 229 -23.44 -11.53 14.50
CA TYR A 229 -24.08 -10.79 15.59
C TYR A 229 -23.55 -9.36 15.68
N LEU A 230 -22.26 -9.17 15.44
CA LEU A 230 -21.63 -7.86 15.43
C LEU A 230 -22.14 -7.00 14.24
N GLY A 231 -22.41 -7.62 13.09
CA GLY A 231 -23.11 -6.97 11.98
C GLY A 231 -24.51 -6.50 12.36
N THR A 232 -25.30 -7.34 13.06
CA THR A 232 -26.64 -6.94 13.53
C THR A 232 -26.59 -5.79 14.55
N PHE A 233 -25.54 -5.73 15.36
CA PHE A 233 -25.30 -4.61 16.27
C PHE A 233 -25.02 -3.30 15.51
N ILE A 234 -24.22 -3.37 14.44
CA ILE A 234 -23.94 -2.22 13.56
C ILE A 234 -25.23 -1.69 12.92
N PHE A 235 -26.09 -2.58 12.40
CA PHE A 235 -27.37 -2.18 11.80
C PHE A 235 -28.33 -1.53 12.81
N ASN A 236 -28.26 -1.92 14.08
CA ASN A 236 -29.10 -1.38 15.16
C ASN A 236 -28.45 -0.22 15.92
N SER A 237 -27.32 0.30 15.43
CA SER A 237 -26.59 1.39 16.08
C SER A 237 -27.34 2.71 16.03
N THR A 238 -27.10 3.58 17.02
CA THR A 238 -27.73 4.91 17.07
C THR A 238 -27.25 5.81 15.93
N VAL A 239 -28.09 6.77 15.52
CA VAL A 239 -27.79 7.73 14.43
C VAL A 239 -26.49 8.51 14.70
N ASP A 240 -26.24 8.88 15.96
CA ASP A 240 -25.02 9.62 16.33
C ASP A 240 -23.76 8.77 16.15
N SER A 241 -23.82 7.48 16.53
CA SER A 241 -22.70 6.54 16.36
C SER A 241 -22.45 6.27 14.87
N ALA A 242 -23.53 6.11 14.10
CA ALA A 242 -23.46 5.93 12.65
C ALA A 242 -22.87 7.16 11.94
N GLY A 243 -23.25 8.38 12.36
CA GLY A 243 -22.70 9.62 11.82
C GLY A 243 -21.19 9.74 12.04
N MET A 244 -20.71 9.39 13.23
CA MET A 244 -19.27 9.33 13.52
C MET A 244 -18.56 8.27 12.67
N ALA A 245 -19.14 7.06 12.56
CA ALA A 245 -18.58 5.97 11.76
C ALA A 245 -18.52 6.30 10.25
N ILE A 246 -19.54 6.98 9.71
CA ILE A 246 -19.55 7.48 8.34
C ILE A 246 -18.40 8.47 8.12
N GLY A 247 -18.10 9.33 9.10
CA GLY A 247 -16.96 10.25 9.04
C GLY A 247 -15.61 9.54 8.82
N PHE A 248 -15.42 8.37 9.42
CA PHE A 248 -14.25 7.52 9.14
C PHE A 248 -14.34 6.88 7.75
N LEU A 249 -15.51 6.35 7.35
CA LEU A 249 -15.72 5.69 6.07
C LEU A 249 -15.49 6.61 4.86
N MET A 250 -15.90 7.88 4.94
CA MET A 250 -15.72 8.83 3.85
C MET A 250 -14.24 9.09 3.51
N LYS A 251 -13.30 8.82 4.44
CA LYS A 251 -11.86 8.91 4.16
C LYS A 251 -11.36 7.83 3.21
N PHE A 252 -11.98 6.66 3.20
CA PHE A 252 -11.64 5.54 2.30
C PHE A 252 -12.05 5.81 0.85
N LEU A 253 -13.06 6.66 0.64
CA LEU A 253 -13.55 7.03 -0.69
C LEU A 253 -12.74 8.17 -1.34
N ARG A 254 -11.69 8.65 -0.68
CA ARG A 254 -10.82 9.67 -1.28
C ARG A 254 -10.08 9.09 -2.49
N PRO A 255 -10.03 9.81 -3.63
CA PRO A 255 -9.38 9.30 -4.85
C PRO A 255 -7.91 8.94 -4.61
N PHE A 256 -7.21 9.71 -3.78
CA PHE A 256 -5.82 9.43 -3.40
C PHE A 256 -5.66 8.11 -2.64
N PHE A 257 -6.61 7.76 -1.76
CA PHE A 257 -6.59 6.50 -1.04
C PHE A 257 -6.78 5.32 -2.01
N LEU A 258 -7.75 5.42 -2.92
CA LEU A 258 -8.00 4.40 -3.94
C LEU A 258 -6.82 4.21 -4.90
N LEU A 259 -6.16 5.30 -5.30
CA LEU A 259 -4.94 5.23 -6.11
C LEU A 259 -3.82 4.52 -5.36
N THR A 260 -3.59 4.91 -4.10
CA THR A 260 -2.54 4.31 -3.25
C THR A 260 -2.80 2.82 -3.00
N LEU A 261 -4.07 2.41 -2.88
CA LEU A 261 -4.48 1.01 -2.75
C LEU A 261 -3.99 0.17 -3.94
N GLY A 262 -4.15 0.67 -5.17
CA GLY A 262 -3.66 0.00 -6.37
C GLY A 262 -2.13 -0.08 -6.44
N VAL A 263 -1.45 1.03 -6.16
CA VAL A 263 0.02 1.10 -6.14
C VAL A 263 0.62 0.19 -5.06
N ARG A 264 -0.02 0.12 -3.89
CA ARG A 264 0.36 -0.76 -2.77
C ARG A 264 0.25 -2.22 -3.15
N LEU A 265 -0.87 -2.61 -3.76
CA LEU A 265 -1.09 -3.98 -4.22
C LEU A 265 -0.03 -4.39 -5.26
N TYR A 266 0.23 -3.53 -6.24
CA TYR A 266 1.27 -3.75 -7.23
C TYR A 266 2.64 -3.93 -6.58
N SER A 267 2.98 -3.08 -5.60
CA SER A 267 4.28 -3.14 -4.91
C SER A 267 4.46 -4.41 -4.08
N ILE A 268 3.41 -4.89 -3.42
CA ILE A 268 3.45 -6.16 -2.67
C ILE A 268 3.69 -7.33 -3.62
N LEU A 269 2.94 -7.38 -4.73
CA LEU A 269 3.10 -8.45 -5.73
C LEU A 269 4.49 -8.41 -6.36
N TYR A 270 5.02 -7.22 -6.63
CA TYR A 270 6.39 -7.05 -7.14
C TYR A 270 7.44 -7.59 -6.17
N ILE A 271 7.35 -7.27 -4.87
CA ILE A 271 8.28 -7.79 -3.86
C ILE A 271 8.20 -9.31 -3.80
N ILE A 272 6.99 -9.87 -3.80
CA ILE A 272 6.81 -11.33 -3.78
C ILE A 272 7.44 -11.96 -5.03
N GLU A 273 7.27 -11.36 -6.20
CA GLU A 273 7.87 -11.83 -7.44
C GLU A 273 9.40 -11.82 -7.36
N ALA A 274 9.99 -10.73 -6.87
CA ALA A 274 11.43 -10.60 -6.72
C ALA A 274 12.00 -11.63 -5.71
N LEU A 275 11.27 -11.91 -4.62
CA LEU A 275 11.65 -12.93 -3.65
C LEU A 275 11.59 -14.34 -4.24
N LEU A 276 10.51 -14.68 -4.95
CA LEU A 276 10.34 -15.98 -5.58
C LEU A 276 11.39 -16.22 -6.68
N LYS A 277 11.69 -15.22 -7.52
CA LYS A 277 12.72 -15.31 -8.56
C LYS A 277 14.10 -15.58 -7.96
N LYS A 278 14.43 -14.95 -6.82
CA LYS A 278 15.71 -15.16 -6.12
C LYS A 278 15.83 -16.58 -5.56
N ASP A 279 14.77 -17.13 -5.00
CA ASP A 279 14.76 -18.49 -4.44
C ASP A 279 14.88 -19.55 -5.54
N VAL A 280 14.24 -19.34 -6.70
CA VAL A 280 14.36 -20.21 -7.88
C VAL A 280 15.77 -20.17 -8.45
N LEU A 281 16.33 -18.97 -8.67
CA LEU A 281 17.71 -18.79 -9.14
C LEU A 281 18.76 -19.38 -8.19
N GLN A 282 18.48 -19.46 -6.87
CA GLN A 282 19.37 -20.13 -5.92
C GLN A 282 19.25 -21.66 -5.94
N HIS A 283 18.08 -22.21 -6.31
CA HIS A 283 17.87 -23.66 -6.40
C HIS A 283 18.32 -24.26 -7.74
N ASP A 284 18.26 -23.49 -8.83
CA ASP A 284 18.62 -23.95 -10.19
C ASP A 284 20.13 -24.07 -10.46
N PHE A 285 20.99 -23.65 -9.53
CA PHE A 285 22.43 -24.00 -9.59
C PHE A 285 22.71 -25.48 -9.21
N SER A 286 21.69 -26.31 -9.01
CA SER A 286 21.84 -27.70 -8.55
C SER A 286 21.14 -28.79 -9.37
N MET A 287 20.40 -28.48 -10.44
CA MET A 287 19.81 -29.53 -11.29
C MET A 287 19.75 -29.13 -12.77
N ASP A 288 20.51 -29.87 -13.59
CA ASP A 288 20.31 -29.99 -15.03
C ASP A 288 18.89 -30.52 -15.31
N SER A 289 17.96 -29.64 -15.69
CA SER A 289 16.73 -30.04 -16.39
C SER A 289 16.08 -28.85 -17.11
N ASP A 290 16.59 -28.55 -18.30
CA ASP A 290 16.18 -27.48 -19.22
C ASP A 290 14.79 -27.66 -19.89
N GLU A 291 13.85 -28.43 -19.32
CA GLU A 291 12.61 -28.78 -20.05
C GLU A 291 11.27 -28.51 -19.31
N TYR A 292 11.28 -27.83 -18.15
CA TYR A 292 10.06 -27.49 -17.40
C TYR A 292 9.83 -25.98 -17.13
N LEU A 293 10.60 -25.09 -17.74
CA LEU A 293 10.61 -23.66 -17.42
C LEU A 293 9.53 -22.78 -18.10
N GLU A 294 8.54 -23.35 -18.80
CA GLU A 294 7.57 -22.53 -19.57
C GLU A 294 6.26 -22.14 -18.85
N GLU A 295 6.04 -22.52 -17.59
CA GLU A 295 5.02 -21.87 -16.75
C GLU A 295 5.68 -21.19 -15.56
N GLN A 296 6.38 -20.08 -15.80
CA GLN A 296 6.73 -19.13 -14.74
C GLN A 296 5.46 -18.81 -13.93
N ILE A 297 5.40 -19.33 -12.71
CA ILE A 297 4.39 -19.01 -11.71
C ILE A 297 4.64 -17.57 -11.30
N THR A 298 4.17 -16.61 -12.10
CA THR A 298 4.17 -15.22 -11.67
C THR A 298 3.17 -15.12 -10.51
N PRO A 299 3.46 -14.36 -9.45
CA PRO A 299 2.53 -14.18 -8.33
C PRO A 299 1.19 -13.58 -8.79
N TRP A 300 1.18 -12.88 -9.93
CA TRP A 300 0.00 -12.44 -10.68
C TRP A 300 -0.93 -13.58 -11.12
N LYS A 301 -0.37 -14.78 -11.36
CA LYS A 301 -1.11 -15.99 -11.76
C LYS A 301 -1.51 -16.86 -10.57
N SER A 302 -0.96 -16.64 -9.37
CA SER A 302 -1.29 -17.42 -8.17
C SER A 302 -2.51 -16.85 -7.46
N PRO A 303 -3.69 -17.50 -7.51
CA PRO A 303 -4.91 -16.99 -6.89
C PRO A 303 -4.79 -16.89 -5.36
N LEU A 304 -4.00 -17.75 -4.73
CA LEU A 304 -3.69 -17.67 -3.30
C LEU A 304 -2.92 -16.39 -2.97
N THR A 305 -1.81 -16.14 -3.68
CA THR A 305 -0.94 -14.98 -3.44
C THR A 305 -1.71 -13.67 -3.60
N MET A 306 -2.55 -13.58 -4.63
CA MET A 306 -3.40 -12.40 -4.86
C MET A 306 -4.40 -12.18 -3.71
N LYS A 307 -5.12 -13.23 -3.27
CA LYS A 307 -6.07 -13.12 -2.15
C LYS A 307 -5.37 -12.66 -0.87
N LEU A 308 -4.21 -13.24 -0.55
CA LEU A 308 -3.42 -12.88 0.63
C LEU A 308 -2.90 -11.43 0.55
N ALA A 309 -2.36 -11.04 -0.61
CA ALA A 309 -1.85 -9.68 -0.84
C ALA A 309 -2.96 -8.63 -0.69
N VAL A 310 -4.17 -8.91 -1.19
CA VAL A 310 -5.31 -8.01 -1.04
C VAL A 310 -5.74 -7.88 0.42
N VAL A 311 -5.83 -8.99 1.18
CA VAL A 311 -6.14 -8.93 2.62
C VAL A 311 -5.08 -8.13 3.36
N PHE A 312 -3.79 -8.39 3.09
CA PHE A 312 -2.67 -7.68 3.71
C PHE A 312 -2.74 -6.18 3.46
N MET A 313 -2.76 -5.81 2.18
CA MET A 313 -2.77 -4.42 1.71
C MET A 313 -3.94 -3.65 2.32
N PHE A 314 -5.13 -4.23 2.26
CA PHE A 314 -6.34 -3.56 2.69
C PHE A 314 -6.38 -3.39 4.21
N THR A 315 -5.94 -4.43 4.94
CA THR A 315 -5.81 -4.36 6.40
C THR A 315 -4.80 -3.30 6.80
N GLN A 316 -3.61 -3.28 6.18
CA GLN A 316 -2.56 -2.31 6.45
C GLN A 316 -3.02 -0.86 6.23
N MET A 317 -3.62 -0.59 5.06
CA MET A 317 -4.09 0.75 4.71
C MET A 317 -5.23 1.21 5.63
N THR A 318 -6.13 0.29 5.98
CA THR A 318 -7.22 0.56 6.91
C THR A 318 -6.69 0.82 8.31
N SER A 319 -5.86 -0.06 8.87
CA SER A 319 -5.33 0.11 10.22
C SER A 319 -4.53 1.41 10.35
N ASN A 320 -3.69 1.74 9.36
CA ASN A 320 -2.90 2.97 9.38
C ASN A 320 -3.78 4.22 9.36
N LEU A 321 -4.79 4.27 8.46
CA LEU A 321 -5.72 5.40 8.39
C LEU A 321 -6.51 5.57 9.70
N PHE A 322 -6.87 4.46 10.35
CA PHE A 322 -7.52 4.47 11.65
C PHE A 322 -6.57 4.99 12.77
N TYR A 323 -5.34 4.49 12.84
CA TYR A 323 -4.35 4.98 13.81
C TYR A 323 -4.05 6.47 13.64
N GLU A 324 -3.83 6.92 12.40
CA GLU A 324 -3.60 8.34 12.08
C GLU A 324 -4.80 9.19 12.45
N SER A 325 -6.01 8.71 12.17
CA SER A 325 -7.26 9.40 12.55
C SER A 325 -7.45 9.52 14.07
N GLN A 326 -6.75 8.71 14.87
CA GLN A 326 -6.73 8.77 16.33
C GLN A 326 -5.53 9.54 16.89
N GLY A 327 -4.64 10.06 16.04
CA GLY A 327 -3.39 10.69 16.48
C GLY A 327 -2.35 9.72 17.02
N VAL A 328 -2.48 8.42 16.69
CA VAL A 328 -1.52 7.38 17.07
C VAL A 328 -0.51 7.18 15.94
N THR A 329 0.77 7.24 16.27
CA THR A 329 1.88 7.02 15.33
C THR A 329 2.80 5.91 15.84
N ILE A 330 3.67 5.36 14.97
CA ILE A 330 4.70 4.38 15.34
C ILE A 330 5.49 4.87 16.57
N LEU A 331 5.87 6.14 16.55
CA LEU A 331 6.64 6.81 17.61
C LEU A 331 5.86 6.98 18.93
N ASN A 332 4.54 6.75 18.93
CA ASN A 332 3.70 6.75 20.13
C ASN A 332 3.53 5.34 20.71
N THR A 333 4.06 4.30 20.05
CA THR A 333 4.07 2.93 20.55
C THR A 333 5.44 2.46 21.05
N PRO A 334 5.52 1.75 22.19
CA PRO A 334 6.78 1.18 22.68
C PRO A 334 7.33 0.15 21.66
N PRO A 335 8.67 0.07 21.47
CA PRO A 335 9.73 0.76 22.23
C PRO A 335 10.08 2.17 21.72
N PHE A 336 9.48 2.63 20.63
CA PHE A 336 9.91 3.86 19.92
C PHE A 336 9.52 5.17 20.62
N ASN A 337 8.73 5.10 21.69
CA ASN A 337 8.33 6.25 22.52
C ASN A 337 9.50 7.08 23.05
N LEU A 338 10.65 6.46 23.28
CA LEU A 338 11.86 7.16 23.73
C LEU A 338 12.36 8.16 22.69
N VAL A 339 12.21 7.84 21.39
CA VAL A 339 12.65 8.69 20.28
C VAL A 339 11.73 9.91 20.13
N ARG A 340 10.45 9.80 20.53
CA ARG A 340 9.46 10.88 20.43
C ARG A 340 9.87 12.14 21.20
N ASN A 341 10.59 12.02 22.31
CA ASN A 341 11.03 13.18 23.08
C ASN A 341 12.09 14.01 22.35
N PHE A 342 12.79 13.43 21.37
CA PHE A 342 13.84 14.09 20.60
C PHE A 342 13.36 14.55 19.22
N TYR A 343 12.21 14.04 18.75
CA TYR A 343 11.69 14.32 17.41
C TYR A 343 10.51 15.30 17.46
N PRO A 344 10.50 16.36 16.62
CA PRO A 344 9.35 17.26 16.53
C PRO A 344 8.11 16.49 16.04
N LYS A 345 6.96 16.82 16.64
CA LYS A 345 5.67 16.13 16.41
C LYS A 345 5.18 16.21 14.95
N ASP A 346 5.67 17.20 14.21
CA ASP A 346 5.26 17.45 12.83
C ASP A 346 6.01 16.60 11.79
N ILE A 347 7.00 15.81 12.24
CA ILE A 347 7.85 15.05 11.33
C ILE A 347 7.55 13.56 11.42
N ILE A 348 7.20 12.99 10.26
CA ILE A 348 6.98 11.56 10.09
C ILE A 348 8.26 10.94 9.51
N PHE A 349 8.99 10.19 10.35
CA PHE A 349 10.29 9.61 10.00
C PHE A 349 10.24 8.78 8.70
N GLY A 350 9.20 7.98 8.51
CA GLY A 350 9.03 7.16 7.30
C GLY A 350 9.00 8.01 6.02
N ARG A 351 8.38 9.21 6.06
CA ARG A 351 8.31 10.13 4.92
C ARG A 351 9.66 10.77 4.62
N ILE A 352 10.48 11.06 5.64
CA ILE A 352 11.86 11.53 5.42
C ILE A 352 12.70 10.45 4.74
N VAL A 353 12.67 9.22 5.24
CA VAL A 353 13.41 8.12 4.62
C VAL A 353 12.95 7.89 3.18
N GLN A 354 11.64 8.00 2.92
CA GLN A 354 11.09 7.92 1.57
C GLN A 354 11.61 9.04 0.65
N MET A 355 11.63 10.30 1.11
CA MET A 355 12.19 11.43 0.32
C MET A 355 13.66 11.21 -0.01
N ILE A 356 14.48 10.85 0.97
CA ILE A 356 15.92 10.58 0.76
C ILE A 356 16.09 9.39 -0.19
N GLY A 357 15.33 8.31 0.04
CA GLY A 357 15.38 7.09 -0.76
C GLY A 357 15.13 7.35 -2.25
N VAL A 358 14.13 8.16 -2.60
CA VAL A 358 13.82 8.53 -4.00
C VAL A 358 14.97 9.25 -4.66
N ASN A 359 15.50 10.28 -4.01
CA ASN A 359 16.55 11.11 -4.58
C ASN A 359 17.85 10.30 -4.73
N CYS A 360 18.22 9.54 -3.69
CA CYS A 360 19.37 8.64 -3.75
C CYS A 360 19.19 7.56 -4.82
N PHE A 361 18.01 6.97 -4.95
CA PHE A 361 17.74 5.95 -5.96
C PHE A 361 17.86 6.50 -7.38
N TYR A 362 17.25 7.65 -7.66
CA TYR A 362 17.35 8.30 -8.98
C TYR A 362 18.79 8.67 -9.33
N ILE A 363 19.52 9.30 -8.40
CA ILE A 363 20.93 9.67 -8.59
C ILE A 363 21.80 8.42 -8.80
N TRP A 364 21.58 7.37 -8.00
CA TRP A 364 22.29 6.11 -8.16
C TRP A 364 22.02 5.48 -9.53
N ARG A 365 20.77 5.53 -10.00
CA ARG A 365 20.40 5.00 -11.31
C ARG A 365 21.08 5.76 -12.45
N LEU A 366 21.08 7.09 -12.41
CA LEU A 366 21.78 7.94 -13.38
C LEU A 366 23.31 7.77 -13.33
N SER A 367 23.87 7.35 -12.20
CA SER A 367 25.31 7.11 -12.07
C SER A 367 25.73 5.72 -12.55
N ASN A 368 24.78 4.81 -12.75
CA ASN A 368 25.04 3.41 -12.99
C ASN A 368 24.37 2.98 -14.31
N ASP A 369 24.86 3.56 -15.42
CA ASP A 369 24.37 3.34 -16.80
C ASP A 369 24.48 1.88 -17.30
N ARG A 370 25.09 0.96 -16.53
CA ARG A 370 25.39 -0.41 -16.97
C ARG A 370 24.46 -1.52 -16.45
N MET A 371 23.40 -1.21 -15.72
CA MET A 371 22.39 -2.23 -15.40
C MET A 371 21.31 -2.25 -16.49
N ASP A 372 21.38 -3.28 -17.34
CA ASP A 372 20.37 -3.62 -18.34
C ASP A 372 19.01 -3.79 -17.65
N LEU A 373 18.02 -3.05 -18.13
CA LEU A 373 16.65 -3.00 -17.60
C LEU A 373 15.92 -4.34 -17.67
N ASN A 374 16.45 -5.28 -18.46
CA ASN A 374 15.86 -6.60 -18.65
C ASN A 374 15.86 -7.41 -17.35
N ASP A 375 16.88 -7.29 -16.49
CA ASP A 375 17.02 -8.12 -15.29
C ASP A 375 15.98 -7.81 -14.18
N TRP A 376 15.33 -6.64 -14.24
CA TRP A 376 14.35 -6.22 -13.21
C TRP A 376 12.90 -6.47 -13.59
N PHE A 377 12.63 -6.76 -14.87
CA PHE A 377 11.28 -6.92 -15.42
C PHE A 377 11.10 -8.13 -16.36
N SER A 378 12.14 -8.96 -16.57
CA SER A 378 12.00 -10.33 -17.10
C SER A 378 11.51 -11.27 -16.01
#